data_AF-A0AAV1BZI5-F1
#
_entry.id   AF-A0AAV1BZI5-F1
#
_cell.length_a   1.000
_cell.length_b   1.000
_cell.length_c   1.000
_cell.angle_alpha   90.00
_cell.angle_beta   90.00
_cell.angle_gamma   90.00
#
_symmetry.space_group_name_H-M   'P 1'
#
loop_
_entity.id
_entity.type
_entity.pdbx_description
1 polymer ?
#
loop_
_entity_poly.entity_id
_entity_poly.type
_entity_poly.pdbx_seq_one_letter_code
_entity_poly.pdbx_strand_id
1 'polypeptide(L)'
;MPVLPLAFNPFLLVRFNPTGVALFPFVSSKMSSSSSSKAKVVVEYAKSGRSTCKKCSTAIAASSLRLGLVTRDSRGYDTTKWHHLQCLPLNSNAFTSTNSIGGFSSLKSSDQEKVKKLMADSSESSGKVLDEEKDSSSEKNNLLEVGLADDCHGSDLGESKTKRMKLSVSAEGDKLEIAISASDIKDKYKDATLLPQWKAFQTLIFLEKGDGLHASSKIAAFDFDGCLAKTSVKMVGADAWSLMHPSIPEKLQGLYNNGFKLVIFTNESNIERWKNKRQVAIDSKLGRLESFIKLVGVPIQVFIACGQSKGQPEDAYRKPKTGMWHVMEKHFNSGLKIDMDHSFYVGDAAGRKDDHSDADIKFAEAIGLKFYVPEEYFKS
;
A
#
# COMPACT_ATOMS: atom_id res chain seq x y z
N MET A 1 -39.08 31.73 -52.72
CA MET A 1 -39.63 31.97 -54.07
C MET A 1 -39.35 33.42 -54.42
N PRO A 2 -38.74 33.76 -55.58
CA PRO A 2 -38.04 32.90 -56.56
C PRO A 2 -36.75 32.30 -55.94
N VAL A 3 -35.96 31.37 -56.49
CA VAL A 3 -35.76 30.74 -57.81
C VAL A 3 -34.55 31.29 -58.62
N LEU A 4 -33.65 30.34 -58.94
CA LEU A 4 -32.41 30.34 -59.75
C LEU A 4 -32.74 30.40 -61.28
N PRO A 5 -31.80 30.23 -62.26
CA PRO A 5 -30.39 29.84 -62.20
C PRO A 5 -29.42 30.66 -63.09
N LEU A 6 -28.13 30.28 -63.06
CA LEU A 6 -27.42 29.86 -64.27
C LEU A 6 -26.35 28.82 -63.90
N ALA A 7 -26.00 27.93 -64.83
CA ALA A 7 -25.08 26.82 -64.60
C ALA A 7 -24.15 26.64 -65.80
N PHE A 8 -22.98 26.04 -65.60
CA PHE A 8 -22.41 25.05 -66.53
C PHE A 8 -21.33 24.20 -65.86
N ASN A 9 -21.19 22.95 -66.33
CA ASN A 9 -20.22 21.95 -65.91
C ASN A 9 -19.96 21.07 -67.16
N PRO A 10 -18.72 20.63 -67.44
CA PRO A 10 -18.54 19.18 -67.45
C PRO A 10 -17.15 18.66 -67.01
N PHE A 11 -17.18 17.50 -66.33
CA PHE A 11 -16.28 16.34 -66.47
C PHE A 11 -14.76 16.55 -66.63
N LEU A 12 -14.01 15.99 -65.66
CA LEU A 12 -13.13 14.86 -65.98
C LEU A 12 -13.12 13.84 -64.83
N LEU A 13 -13.21 12.55 -65.14
CA LEU A 13 -13.02 11.47 -64.16
C LEU A 13 -11.55 11.01 -64.15
N VAL A 14 -11.01 10.77 -62.95
CA VAL A 14 -10.09 9.66 -62.73
C VAL A 14 -10.51 8.93 -61.44
N ARG A 15 -10.94 7.67 -61.58
CA ARG A 15 -11.01 6.71 -60.46
C ARG A 15 -9.74 5.88 -60.48
N PHE A 16 -9.05 5.72 -59.35
CA PHE A 16 -8.25 4.52 -59.11
C PHE A 16 -8.21 4.15 -57.62
N ASN A 17 -8.55 2.88 -57.35
CA ASN A 17 -8.20 2.13 -56.17
C ASN A 17 -8.05 0.68 -56.65
N PRO A 18 -6.88 0.05 -56.41
CA PRO A 18 -6.96 -1.30 -55.85
C PRO A 18 -5.92 -1.59 -54.77
N THR A 19 -6.37 -2.30 -53.73
CA THR A 19 -5.65 -3.34 -52.95
C THR A 19 -4.11 -3.34 -53.00
N GLY A 20 -3.48 -2.92 -51.89
CA GLY A 20 -2.03 -3.02 -51.67
C GLY A 20 -1.66 -3.54 -50.28
N VAL A 21 -2.05 -4.78 -49.94
CA VAL A 21 -1.73 -5.39 -48.64
C VAL A 21 -0.28 -5.90 -48.63
N ALA A 22 0.60 -5.20 -47.91
CA ALA A 22 2.00 -5.58 -47.78
C ALA A 22 2.19 -6.77 -46.80
N LEU A 23 2.03 -7.99 -47.32
CA LEU A 23 2.35 -9.23 -46.61
C LEU A 23 3.87 -9.42 -46.46
N PHE A 24 4.41 -9.11 -45.28
CA PHE A 24 5.76 -9.55 -44.90
C PHE A 24 5.73 -11.05 -44.52
N PRO A 25 6.55 -11.91 -45.15
CA PRO A 25 6.59 -13.35 -44.86
C PRO A 25 7.35 -13.62 -43.56
N PHE A 26 6.66 -13.55 -42.43
CA PHE A 26 7.25 -13.88 -41.13
C PHE A 26 7.38 -15.40 -40.97
N VAL A 27 8.55 -15.95 -41.34
CA VAL A 27 8.86 -17.38 -41.24
C VAL A 27 8.93 -17.81 -39.77
N SER A 28 7.80 -18.30 -39.25
CA SER A 28 7.68 -18.77 -37.86
C SER A 28 8.31 -20.16 -37.69
N SER A 29 9.64 -20.21 -37.58
CA SER A 29 10.38 -21.42 -37.25
C SER A 29 10.00 -21.94 -35.86
N LYS A 30 9.17 -22.99 -35.80
CA LYS A 30 8.92 -23.76 -34.57
C LYS A 30 10.23 -24.35 -34.04
N MET A 31 10.77 -23.75 -32.98
CA MET A 31 11.85 -24.32 -32.19
C MET A 31 11.32 -24.75 -30.82
N SER A 32 11.09 -26.06 -30.67
CA SER A 32 10.82 -26.68 -29.38
C SER A 32 12.11 -26.75 -28.57
N SER A 33 12.14 -26.15 -27.38
CA SER A 33 13.23 -26.37 -26.42
C SER A 33 12.75 -26.23 -24.98
N SER A 34 12.26 -27.33 -24.41
CA SER A 34 12.03 -27.47 -22.97
C SER A 34 13.35 -27.34 -22.22
N SER A 35 13.57 -26.24 -21.52
CA SER A 35 14.78 -26.00 -20.72
C SER A 35 14.43 -25.72 -19.27
N SER A 36 14.70 -26.69 -18.40
CA SER A 36 14.59 -26.53 -16.95
C SER A 36 15.55 -25.45 -16.47
N SER A 37 15.02 -24.31 -15.99
CA SER A 37 15.79 -23.13 -15.62
C SER A 37 16.62 -23.37 -14.35
N LYS A 38 17.87 -23.83 -14.50
CA LYS A 38 18.84 -23.89 -13.39
C LYS A 38 19.09 -22.49 -12.85
N ALA A 39 18.91 -22.28 -11.54
CA ALA A 39 19.20 -21.01 -10.89
C ALA A 39 20.71 -20.73 -10.93
N LYS A 40 21.09 -19.49 -11.25
CA LYS A 40 22.51 -19.09 -11.37
C LYS A 40 22.97 -18.37 -10.10
N VAL A 41 24.02 -18.88 -9.46
CA VAL A 41 24.62 -18.25 -8.27
C VAL A 41 25.69 -17.24 -8.70
N VAL A 42 25.70 -16.07 -8.08
CA VAL A 42 26.74 -15.04 -8.23
C VAL A 42 27.28 -14.59 -6.88
N VAL A 43 28.50 -14.08 -6.85
CA VAL A 43 29.15 -13.50 -5.67
C VAL A 43 29.83 -12.18 -6.04
N GLU A 44 29.64 -11.14 -5.23
CA GLU A 44 30.34 -9.86 -5.38
C GLU A 44 30.46 -9.13 -4.03
N TYR A 45 31.37 -8.16 -3.97
CA TYR A 45 31.33 -7.14 -2.92
C TYR A 45 30.16 -6.17 -3.16
N ALA A 46 29.46 -5.78 -2.09
CA ALA A 46 28.27 -4.95 -2.16
C ALA A 46 28.61 -3.50 -2.56
N LYS A 47 28.36 -3.17 -3.84
CA LYS A 47 28.62 -1.84 -4.45
C LYS A 47 27.96 -0.64 -3.73
N SER A 48 26.96 -0.89 -2.87
CA SER A 48 26.44 0.06 -1.88
C SER A 48 25.64 -0.67 -0.81
N GLY A 49 25.46 -0.05 0.36
CA GLY A 49 24.70 -0.59 1.50
C GLY A 49 23.17 -0.65 1.31
N ARG A 50 22.68 -0.60 0.06
CA ARG A 50 21.24 -0.52 -0.27
C ARG A 50 20.56 -1.90 -0.43
N SER A 51 21.33 -2.99 -0.43
CA SER A 51 20.79 -4.35 -0.54
C SER A 51 20.45 -4.94 0.83
N THR A 52 19.27 -5.53 0.99
CA THR A 52 18.89 -6.30 2.18
C THR A 52 18.98 -7.80 1.93
N CYS A 53 19.43 -8.55 2.94
CA CYS A 53 19.51 -10.01 2.85
C CYS A 53 18.11 -10.65 2.93
N LYS A 54 17.79 -11.56 2.02
CA LYS A 54 16.45 -12.18 1.95
C LYS A 54 16.16 -13.27 2.99
N LYS A 55 17.13 -13.67 3.83
CA LYS A 55 16.93 -14.62 4.95
C LYS A 55 16.73 -13.87 6.29
N CYS A 56 17.67 -13.01 6.67
CA CYS A 56 17.64 -12.29 7.96
C CYS A 56 17.07 -10.86 7.89
N SER A 57 16.66 -10.38 6.71
CA SER A 57 16.11 -9.04 6.44
C SER A 57 17.01 -7.83 6.76
N THR A 58 18.19 -8.01 7.38
CA THR A 58 19.13 -6.92 7.69
C THR A 58 19.85 -6.39 6.43
N ALA A 59 20.36 -5.16 6.53
CA ALA A 59 21.08 -4.49 5.45
C ALA A 59 22.51 -5.06 5.29
N ILE A 60 22.88 -5.38 4.06
CA ILE A 60 24.22 -5.80 3.66
C ILE A 60 25.07 -4.53 3.52
N ALA A 61 26.11 -4.37 4.34
CA ALA A 61 26.97 -3.18 4.34
C ALA A 61 27.72 -2.98 3.02
N ALA A 62 28.05 -1.73 2.67
CA ALA A 62 28.89 -1.45 1.51
C ALA A 62 30.25 -2.15 1.62
N SER A 63 30.80 -2.61 0.49
CA SER A 63 32.04 -3.39 0.39
C SER A 63 32.05 -4.74 1.13
N SER A 64 30.95 -5.18 1.76
CA SER A 64 30.84 -6.53 2.33
C SER A 64 30.47 -7.58 1.27
N LEU A 65 30.85 -8.84 1.50
CA LEU A 65 30.58 -9.95 0.57
C LEU A 65 29.11 -10.35 0.58
N ARG A 66 28.49 -10.45 -0.61
CA ARG A 66 27.12 -10.93 -0.80
C ARG A 66 27.00 -12.00 -1.88
N LEU A 67 26.13 -12.96 -1.61
CA LEU A 67 25.73 -14.01 -2.54
C LEU A 67 24.40 -13.63 -3.18
N GLY A 68 24.27 -13.81 -4.50
CA GLY A 68 23.08 -13.54 -5.28
C GLY A 68 22.56 -14.81 -5.93
N LEU A 69 21.27 -15.13 -5.71
CA LEU A 69 20.56 -16.15 -6.47
C LEU A 69 19.83 -15.45 -7.62
N VAL A 70 20.27 -15.68 -8.87
CA VAL A 70 19.65 -15.12 -10.07
C VAL A 70 18.59 -16.08 -10.59
N THR A 71 17.34 -15.60 -10.64
CA THR A 71 16.17 -16.29 -11.17
C THR A 71 15.54 -15.47 -12.29
N ARG A 72 15.24 -16.10 -13.42
CA ARG A 72 14.45 -15.46 -14.50
C ARG A 72 12.98 -15.40 -14.10
N ASP A 73 12.34 -14.26 -14.35
CA ASP A 73 10.89 -14.17 -14.30
C ASP A 73 10.25 -14.71 -15.60
N SER A 74 8.92 -14.85 -15.60
CA SER A 74 8.14 -15.29 -16.77
C SER A 74 8.05 -14.24 -17.90
N ARG A 75 8.74 -13.10 -17.76
CA ARG A 75 8.81 -12.02 -18.74
C ARG A 75 10.22 -11.89 -19.35
N GLY A 76 11.16 -12.73 -18.92
CA GLY A 76 12.54 -12.81 -19.43
C GLY A 76 13.58 -12.00 -18.66
N TYR A 77 13.22 -11.35 -17.55
CA TYR A 77 14.15 -10.52 -16.77
C TYR A 77 14.89 -11.34 -15.69
N ASP A 78 16.22 -11.16 -15.63
CA ASP A 78 17.06 -11.73 -14.56
C ASP A 78 16.83 -10.97 -13.24
N THR A 79 16.33 -11.65 -12.20
CA THR A 79 16.09 -11.09 -10.86
C THR A 79 17.03 -11.70 -9.82
N THR A 80 17.79 -10.87 -9.09
CA THR A 80 18.79 -11.33 -8.12
C THR A 80 18.32 -11.16 -6.67
N LYS A 81 18.19 -12.29 -5.95
CA LYS A 81 17.91 -12.33 -4.50
C LYS A 81 19.23 -12.34 -3.73
N TRP A 82 19.51 -11.29 -2.96
CA TRP A 82 20.78 -11.11 -2.25
C TRP A 82 20.77 -11.68 -0.81
N HIS A 83 21.91 -12.23 -0.39
CA HIS A 83 22.14 -12.85 0.92
C HIS A 83 23.53 -12.52 1.46
N HIS A 84 23.68 -12.43 2.79
CA HIS A 84 25.02 -12.55 3.43
C HIS A 84 25.56 -13.96 3.25
N LEU A 85 26.89 -14.13 3.33
CA LEU A 85 27.57 -15.44 3.24
C LEU A 85 26.93 -16.52 4.14
N GLN A 86 26.75 -16.22 5.43
CA GLN A 86 26.14 -17.11 6.44
C GLN A 86 24.61 -17.19 6.33
N CYS A 87 23.98 -16.35 5.50
CA CYS A 87 22.53 -16.18 5.43
C CYS A 87 21.92 -16.74 4.12
N LEU A 88 22.59 -17.69 3.48
CA LEU A 88 22.00 -18.46 2.39
C LEU A 88 21.04 -19.53 2.95
N PRO A 89 19.90 -19.83 2.29
CA PRO A 89 19.13 -21.03 2.54
C PRO A 89 19.70 -22.18 1.70
N LEU A 90 20.42 -23.10 2.35
CA LEU A 90 21.02 -24.28 1.71
C LEU A 90 19.99 -25.42 1.57
N ASN A 91 18.92 -25.16 0.80
CA ASN A 91 18.09 -26.24 0.32
C ASN A 91 18.81 -26.89 -0.88
N SER A 92 18.95 -28.21 -0.86
CA SER A 92 19.77 -28.99 -1.79
C SER A 92 19.46 -28.76 -3.27
N ASN A 93 20.42 -29.11 -4.13
CA ASN A 93 20.35 -29.17 -5.61
C ASN A 93 20.66 -27.86 -6.38
N ALA A 94 21.11 -26.79 -5.72
CA ALA A 94 21.59 -25.58 -6.40
C ALA A 94 23.11 -25.57 -6.74
N PHE A 95 23.88 -26.55 -6.26
CA PHE A 95 25.35 -26.53 -6.29
C PHE A 95 25.94 -27.64 -7.14
N THR A 96 26.35 -27.31 -8.37
CA THR A 96 27.33 -28.10 -9.14
C THR A 96 28.59 -27.26 -9.36
N SER A 97 29.62 -27.57 -8.58
CA SER A 97 30.99 -27.02 -8.55
C SER A 97 31.16 -25.50 -8.33
N THR A 98 32.18 -25.15 -7.54
CA THR A 98 32.58 -23.77 -7.20
C THR A 98 32.95 -22.93 -8.43
N ASN A 99 33.42 -23.56 -9.50
CA ASN A 99 33.75 -22.92 -10.78
C ASN A 99 32.52 -22.35 -11.51
N SER A 100 31.30 -22.73 -11.11
CA SER A 100 30.04 -22.25 -11.71
C SER A 100 29.53 -20.92 -11.12
N ILE A 101 30.17 -20.39 -10.07
CA ILE A 101 29.71 -19.17 -9.37
C ILE A 101 30.22 -17.92 -10.09
N GLY A 102 29.30 -17.13 -10.65
CA GLY A 102 29.66 -15.89 -11.36
C GLY A 102 30.28 -14.85 -10.42
N GLY A 103 31.47 -14.34 -10.76
CA GLY A 103 32.19 -13.33 -9.98
C GLY A 103 33.21 -13.86 -8.96
N PHE A 104 33.32 -15.19 -8.78
CA PHE A 104 34.27 -15.79 -7.82
C PHE A 104 35.72 -15.39 -8.08
N SER A 105 36.13 -15.34 -9.36
CA SER A 105 37.47 -14.92 -9.79
C SER A 105 37.79 -13.44 -9.55
N SER A 106 36.78 -12.60 -9.24
CA SER A 106 36.93 -11.18 -8.94
C SER A 106 37.05 -10.87 -7.44
N LEU A 107 37.05 -11.89 -6.58
CA LEU A 107 37.27 -11.75 -5.14
C LEU A 107 38.76 -11.81 -4.78
N LYS A 108 39.14 -11.20 -3.64
CA LYS A 108 40.48 -11.36 -3.06
C LYS A 108 40.73 -12.82 -2.64
N SER A 109 41.96 -13.32 -2.73
CA SER A 109 42.33 -14.71 -2.38
C SER A 109 41.84 -15.14 -0.99
N SER A 110 42.11 -14.35 0.04
CA SER A 110 41.62 -14.58 1.41
C SER A 110 40.09 -14.70 1.51
N ASP A 111 39.34 -14.04 0.63
CA ASP A 111 37.87 -14.12 0.59
C ASP A 111 37.38 -15.30 -0.26
N GLN A 112 38.10 -15.67 -1.33
CA GLN A 112 37.86 -16.92 -2.06
C GLN A 112 38.01 -18.15 -1.15
N GLU A 113 38.98 -18.13 -0.23
CA GLU A 113 39.20 -19.18 0.78
C GLU A 113 38.03 -19.26 1.78
N LYS A 114 37.54 -18.12 2.29
CA LYS A 114 36.35 -18.08 3.17
C LYS A 114 35.11 -18.64 2.47
N VAL A 115 34.91 -18.31 1.20
CA VAL A 115 33.81 -18.86 0.39
C VAL A 115 33.98 -20.37 0.15
N LYS A 116 35.19 -20.84 -0.17
CA LYS A 116 35.48 -22.29 -0.29
C LYS A 116 35.19 -23.03 1.02
N LYS A 117 35.68 -22.52 2.15
CA LYS A 117 35.51 -23.15 3.46
C LYS A 117 34.04 -23.24 3.88
N LEU A 118 33.29 -22.15 3.81
CA LEU A 118 31.85 -22.16 4.14
C LEU A 118 31.03 -23.15 3.31
N MET A 119 31.46 -23.45 2.08
CA MET A 119 30.80 -24.44 1.22
C MET A 119 31.21 -25.89 1.55
N ALA A 120 32.37 -26.11 2.17
CA ALA A 120 32.84 -27.42 2.62
C ALA A 120 32.32 -27.77 4.04
N ASP A 121 32.36 -26.81 4.97
CA ASP A 121 31.84 -26.94 6.34
C ASP A 121 30.32 -27.28 6.36
N SER A 122 29.63 -27.15 5.22
CA SER A 122 28.19 -27.41 5.06
C SER A 122 27.83 -28.83 4.63
N SER A 123 28.79 -29.70 4.27
CA SER A 123 28.50 -31.07 3.78
C SER A 123 28.56 -32.18 4.82
N GLU A 124 29.08 -31.93 6.02
CA GLU A 124 29.36 -33.00 7.02
C GLU A 124 28.31 -33.12 8.14
N SER A 125 27.33 -32.22 8.22
CA SER A 125 26.41 -32.10 9.38
C SER A 125 25.05 -32.82 9.23
N SER A 126 24.81 -33.57 8.15
CA SER A 126 23.56 -34.32 7.92
C SER A 126 23.82 -35.83 7.92
N GLY A 127 23.78 -36.46 9.09
CA GLY A 127 24.33 -37.81 9.26
C GLY A 127 23.85 -38.69 10.43
N LYS A 128 22.62 -38.50 10.97
CA LYS A 128 21.89 -39.52 11.75
C LYS A 128 20.41 -39.16 11.97
N VAL A 129 19.56 -40.18 12.15
CA VAL A 129 18.07 -40.17 12.22
C VAL A 129 17.64 -41.32 13.17
N LEU A 130 16.34 -41.41 13.54
CA LEU A 130 15.65 -42.37 14.44
C LEU A 130 15.73 -41.93 15.93
N ASP A 131 14.68 -41.48 16.65
CA ASP A 131 13.19 -41.59 16.55
C ASP A 131 12.65 -43.01 16.91
N GLU A 132 11.59 -43.30 17.71
CA GLU A 132 10.37 -42.64 18.28
C GLU A 132 10.11 -43.18 19.75
N GLU A 133 9.07 -42.93 20.61
CA GLU A 133 7.77 -42.19 20.66
C GLU A 133 7.24 -41.98 22.14
N LYS A 134 6.13 -41.21 22.37
CA LYS A 134 5.10 -41.30 23.47
C LYS A 134 5.51 -41.12 24.98
N ASP A 135 4.65 -40.81 25.99
CA ASP A 135 3.27 -40.26 26.13
C ASP A 135 3.01 -39.66 27.56
N SER A 136 2.01 -38.77 27.70
CA SER A 136 1.11 -38.53 28.87
C SER A 136 1.56 -38.02 30.27
N SER A 137 0.73 -37.10 30.81
CA SER A 137 0.21 -37.01 32.20
C SER A 137 0.88 -36.19 33.35
N SER A 138 0.15 -35.14 33.77
CA SER A 138 -0.24 -34.70 35.15
C SER A 138 0.73 -34.51 36.35
N GLU A 139 0.68 -33.26 36.86
CA GLU A 139 0.47 -32.84 38.28
C GLU A 139 1.60 -32.72 39.36
N LYS A 140 1.49 -31.60 40.10
CA LYS A 140 1.68 -31.36 41.55
C LYS A 140 3.06 -31.03 42.19
N ASN A 141 3.15 -29.74 42.54
CA ASN A 141 3.38 -29.18 43.89
C ASN A 141 4.65 -29.53 44.71
N ASN A 142 5.54 -28.54 44.89
CA ASN A 142 5.73 -27.74 46.14
C ASN A 142 6.93 -26.78 45.89
N LEU A 143 6.94 -25.48 46.21
CA LEU A 143 6.49 -24.71 47.39
C LEU A 143 7.43 -24.85 48.60
N LEU A 144 8.35 -23.88 48.74
CA LEU A 144 8.84 -23.32 50.01
C LEU A 144 9.47 -21.93 49.76
N GLU A 145 9.51 -21.08 50.78
CA GLU A 145 9.79 -19.64 50.71
C GLU A 145 10.92 -19.25 51.71
N VAL A 146 11.07 -17.95 52.02
CA VAL A 146 12.03 -17.31 52.95
C VAL A 146 13.46 -17.12 52.36
N GLY A 147 14.08 -15.94 52.42
CA GLY A 147 13.59 -14.60 52.80
C GLY A 147 14.68 -13.70 53.43
N LEU A 148 14.56 -12.37 53.26
CA LEU A 148 15.38 -11.29 53.88
C LEU A 148 16.86 -11.22 53.39
N ALA A 149 17.59 -10.08 53.41
CA ALA A 149 17.24 -8.64 53.40
C ALA A 149 18.50 -7.80 53.03
N ASP A 150 18.35 -6.46 53.06
CA ASP A 150 19.38 -5.38 53.12
C ASP A 150 19.98 -4.77 51.82
N ASP A 151 19.51 -3.53 51.56
CA ASP A 151 20.19 -2.25 51.21
C ASP A 151 21.71 -2.19 50.82
N CYS A 152 22.20 -1.19 50.07
CA CYS A 152 21.64 0.11 49.64
C CYS A 152 22.27 0.70 48.35
N HIS A 153 21.59 1.72 47.77
CA HIS A 153 22.08 2.83 46.90
C HIS A 153 23.09 2.54 45.73
N GLY A 154 22.91 2.98 44.48
CA GLY A 154 21.91 3.80 43.74
C GLY A 154 22.29 3.74 42.24
N SER A 155 21.69 4.43 41.25
CA SER A 155 20.69 5.51 41.23
C SER A 155 20.04 5.62 39.82
N ASP A 156 18.78 6.08 39.74
CA ASP A 156 18.09 6.72 38.58
C ASP A 156 18.18 6.10 37.16
N LEU A 157 17.02 5.70 36.60
CA LEU A 157 16.46 6.28 35.34
C LEU A 157 15.09 5.68 34.93
N GLY A 158 14.03 6.47 35.14
CA GLY A 158 12.72 6.48 34.45
C GLY A 158 12.11 5.21 33.84
N GLU A 159 11.12 4.60 34.52
CA GLU A 159 10.24 3.57 33.95
C GLU A 159 9.39 4.09 32.75
N SER A 160 9.46 3.39 31.61
CA SER A 160 8.59 3.66 30.46
C SER A 160 7.22 3.00 30.62
N LYS A 161 6.25 3.75 31.16
CA LYS A 161 4.89 3.25 31.41
C LYS A 161 4.14 2.92 30.11
N THR A 162 3.98 1.62 29.83
CA THR A 162 3.20 1.07 28.72
C THR A 162 1.72 1.45 28.82
N LYS A 163 1.31 2.50 28.10
CA LYS A 163 -0.06 3.02 28.14
C LYS A 163 -1.01 2.13 27.33
N ARG A 164 -1.64 1.18 28.04
CA ARG A 164 -2.58 0.13 27.61
C ARG A 164 -3.63 0.63 26.61
N MET A 165 -3.84 -0.12 25.53
CA MET A 165 -4.96 0.08 24.59
C MET A 165 -6.30 -0.03 25.33
N LYS A 166 -7.17 0.98 25.20
CA LYS A 166 -8.55 0.94 25.71
C LYS A 166 -9.50 0.45 24.62
N LEU A 167 -9.41 -0.85 24.30
CA LEU A 167 -10.47 -1.56 23.60
C LEU A 167 -11.32 -2.31 24.64
N SER A 168 -12.61 -2.05 24.65
CA SER A 168 -13.61 -2.87 25.34
C SER A 168 -14.39 -3.66 24.29
N VAL A 169 -14.06 -4.95 24.13
CA VAL A 169 -14.84 -5.85 23.28
C VAL A 169 -16.03 -6.36 24.09
N SER A 170 -17.24 -6.15 23.55
CA SER A 170 -18.45 -6.87 23.96
C SER A 170 -18.87 -7.71 22.76
N ALA A 171 -19.15 -8.99 22.97
CA ALA A 171 -19.47 -9.91 21.88
C ALA A 171 -20.96 -9.83 21.53
N GLU A 172 -21.28 -9.31 20.34
CA GLU A 172 -22.31 -9.81 19.39
C GLU A 172 -22.54 -8.75 18.28
N GLY A 173 -22.05 -9.04 17.07
CA GLY A 173 -22.13 -8.15 15.90
C GLY A 173 -20.98 -7.11 15.82
N ASP A 174 -20.32 -7.02 14.66
CA ASP A 174 -19.10 -6.22 14.47
C ASP A 174 -19.33 -4.69 14.41
N LYS A 175 -19.72 -4.08 15.54
CA LYS A 175 -19.67 -2.62 15.73
C LYS A 175 -18.45 -2.20 16.53
N LEU A 176 -17.43 -1.74 15.82
CA LEU A 176 -16.28 -1.03 16.40
C LEU A 176 -16.75 0.29 17.04
N GLU A 177 -16.88 0.29 18.37
CA GLU A 177 -17.25 1.43 19.22
C GLU A 177 -16.16 2.53 19.24
N ILE A 178 -15.94 3.21 18.12
CA ILE A 178 -14.97 4.31 18.00
C ILE A 178 -15.55 5.59 18.61
N ALA A 179 -15.32 5.78 19.91
CA ALA A 179 -15.57 7.04 20.60
C ALA A 179 -14.39 8.00 20.42
N ILE A 180 -14.63 9.16 19.80
CA ILE A 180 -13.70 10.30 19.79
C ILE A 180 -14.07 11.20 20.96
N SER A 181 -13.12 11.45 21.87
CA SER A 181 -13.22 12.53 22.86
C SER A 181 -12.52 13.78 22.33
N ALA A 182 -13.04 14.97 22.65
CA ALA A 182 -12.38 16.23 22.34
C ALA A 182 -10.96 16.33 22.95
N SER A 183 -10.71 15.62 24.06
CA SER A 183 -9.37 15.50 24.68
C SER A 183 -8.32 14.78 23.82
N ASP A 184 -8.78 13.98 22.85
CA ASP A 184 -7.92 13.07 22.09
C ASP A 184 -7.64 13.59 20.66
N ILE A 185 -8.38 14.61 20.25
CA ILE A 185 -8.22 15.38 19.01
C ILE A 185 -6.99 16.30 19.14
N LYS A 186 -6.21 16.45 18.06
CA LYS A 186 -4.94 17.20 18.07
C LYS A 186 -4.73 17.99 16.79
N ASP A 187 -4.19 19.20 16.90
CA ASP A 187 -3.75 20.04 15.76
C ASP A 187 -2.42 19.58 15.14
N LYS A 188 -1.89 18.43 15.59
CA LYS A 188 -0.62 17.84 15.13
C LYS A 188 -0.74 16.34 14.94
N TYR A 189 -0.27 15.84 13.80
CA TYR A 189 -0.10 14.41 13.57
C TYR A 189 1.35 14.00 13.86
N LYS A 190 1.57 13.48 15.07
CA LYS A 190 2.88 13.08 15.62
C LYS A 190 3.83 14.27 15.74
N ASP A 191 4.85 14.34 14.90
CA ASP A 191 5.85 15.44 14.85
C ASP A 191 5.46 16.55 13.85
N ALA A 192 4.50 16.30 12.96
CA ALA A 192 4.05 17.24 11.95
C ALA A 192 2.85 18.08 12.42
N THR A 193 2.85 19.35 12.04
CA THR A 193 1.77 20.30 12.34
C THR A 193 0.73 20.28 11.22
N LEU A 194 -0.55 20.39 11.59
CA LEU A 194 -1.66 20.44 10.63
C LEU A 194 -2.08 21.89 10.36
N LEU A 195 -2.76 22.12 9.24
CA LEU A 195 -3.42 23.40 8.96
C LEU A 195 -4.64 23.55 9.91
N PRO A 196 -5.10 24.78 10.27
CA PRO A 196 -5.98 24.99 11.43
C PRO A 196 -7.30 24.19 11.43
N GLN A 197 -7.88 23.96 10.25
CA GLN A 197 -9.11 23.19 10.06
C GLN A 197 -8.89 21.66 10.06
N TRP A 198 -7.66 21.18 10.05
CA TRP A 198 -7.34 19.74 10.01
C TRP A 198 -6.89 19.26 11.37
N LYS A 199 -7.48 18.15 11.82
CA LYS A 199 -7.16 17.53 13.12
C LYS A 199 -6.72 16.09 12.96
N ALA A 200 -6.03 15.58 13.97
CA ALA A 200 -5.64 14.18 14.10
C ALA A 200 -6.31 13.50 15.31
N PHE A 201 -6.68 12.23 15.13
CA PHE A 201 -7.09 11.31 16.18
C PHE A 201 -6.46 9.95 15.89
N GLN A 202 -5.61 9.44 16.80
CA GLN A 202 -4.87 8.18 16.61
C GLN A 202 -4.05 8.15 15.29
N THR A 203 -4.46 7.35 14.30
CA THR A 203 -3.88 7.24 12.94
C THR A 203 -4.70 7.95 11.87
N LEU A 204 -5.83 8.55 12.24
CA LEU A 204 -6.72 9.30 11.36
C LEU A 204 -6.33 10.79 11.36
N ILE A 205 -6.24 11.39 10.17
CA ILE A 205 -6.35 12.85 9.99
C ILE A 205 -7.73 13.12 9.36
N PHE A 206 -8.39 14.21 9.75
CA PHE A 206 -9.69 14.61 9.21
C PHE A 206 -9.83 16.13 9.11
N LEU A 207 -10.69 16.59 8.20
CA LEU A 207 -11.12 17.98 8.12
C LEU A 207 -12.21 18.20 9.18
N GLU A 208 -12.04 19.20 10.05
CA GLU A 208 -13.04 19.59 11.05
C GLU A 208 -14.25 20.25 10.37
N LYS A 209 -15.36 20.41 11.12
CA LYS A 209 -16.62 20.97 10.60
C LYS A 209 -16.47 22.47 10.27
N GLY A 210 -16.04 22.78 9.06
CA GLY A 210 -16.18 24.09 8.44
C GLY A 210 -17.61 24.36 7.95
N ASP A 211 -17.86 25.61 7.54
CA ASP A 211 -19.16 26.05 7.05
C ASP A 211 -19.65 25.22 5.86
N GLY A 212 -20.95 24.90 5.85
CA GLY A 212 -21.59 24.09 4.81
C GLY A 212 -21.41 22.57 4.93
N LEU A 213 -20.62 22.04 5.87
CA LEU A 213 -20.47 20.59 6.10
C LEU A 213 -21.67 19.98 6.86
N HIS A 214 -22.86 20.11 6.28
CA HIS A 214 -24.12 19.61 6.82
C HIS A 214 -24.15 18.07 6.97
N ALA A 215 -25.05 17.57 7.82
CA ALA A 215 -25.38 16.15 7.92
C ALA A 215 -26.50 15.80 6.91
N SER A 216 -26.54 14.55 6.45
CA SER A 216 -27.61 14.06 5.55
C SER A 216 -27.87 12.57 5.79
N SER A 217 -29.08 12.11 5.46
CA SER A 217 -29.32 10.67 5.34
C SER A 217 -28.64 10.07 4.10
N LYS A 218 -28.39 10.86 3.05
CA LYS A 218 -27.76 10.39 1.81
C LYS A 218 -26.28 10.76 1.77
N ILE A 219 -25.42 9.76 1.67
CA ILE A 219 -23.96 9.90 1.63
C ILE A 219 -23.44 9.51 0.25
N ALA A 220 -22.76 10.43 -0.42
CA ALA A 220 -21.97 10.14 -1.60
C ALA A 220 -20.49 10.14 -1.18
N ALA A 221 -19.88 8.97 -1.11
CA ALA A 221 -18.54 8.79 -0.58
C ALA A 221 -17.55 8.34 -1.67
N PHE A 222 -16.29 8.78 -1.57
CA PHE A 222 -15.29 8.63 -2.64
C PHE A 222 -13.90 8.26 -2.10
N ASP A 223 -13.07 7.58 -2.90
CA ASP A 223 -11.61 7.65 -2.78
C ASP A 223 -11.07 8.96 -3.42
N PHE A 224 -9.78 9.27 -3.24
CA PHE A 224 -9.11 10.41 -3.87
C PHE A 224 -8.02 10.05 -4.90
N ASP A 225 -7.03 9.22 -4.55
CA ASP A 225 -5.79 8.97 -5.33
C ASP A 225 -5.99 7.89 -6.41
N GLY A 226 -6.90 8.13 -7.36
CA GLY A 226 -7.28 7.17 -8.39
C GLY A 226 -8.75 7.33 -8.80
N CYS A 227 -9.59 7.73 -7.86
CA CYS A 227 -11.00 8.03 -8.12
C CYS A 227 -11.23 9.49 -8.57
N LEU A 228 -10.95 10.46 -7.69
CA LEU A 228 -11.25 11.87 -7.97
C LEU A 228 -10.07 12.62 -8.62
N ALA A 229 -8.85 12.34 -8.16
CA ALA A 229 -7.63 13.00 -8.60
C ALA A 229 -6.65 11.98 -9.18
N LYS A 230 -6.20 12.24 -10.40
CA LYS A 230 -5.03 11.61 -11.01
C LYS A 230 -3.78 12.20 -10.37
N THR A 231 -3.23 11.51 -9.37
CA THR A 231 -1.99 11.87 -8.71
C THR A 231 -0.85 10.92 -9.08
N SER A 232 0.39 11.23 -8.69
CA SER A 232 1.56 10.41 -9.00
C SER A 232 2.44 10.23 -7.78
N VAL A 233 2.73 8.99 -7.40
CA VAL A 233 3.67 8.66 -6.31
C VAL A 233 5.09 9.14 -6.61
N LYS A 234 5.40 9.47 -7.86
CA LYS A 234 6.69 10.05 -8.29
C LYS A 234 6.75 11.58 -8.16
N MET A 235 5.61 12.26 -7.98
CA MET A 235 5.53 13.72 -7.89
C MET A 235 5.06 14.14 -6.49
N VAL A 236 5.74 15.12 -5.90
CA VAL A 236 5.46 15.63 -4.56
C VAL A 236 5.28 17.15 -4.65
N GLY A 237 4.23 17.64 -4.02
CA GLY A 237 3.73 19.02 -4.12
C GLY A 237 2.23 19.08 -3.82
N ALA A 238 1.72 20.27 -3.47
CA ALA A 238 0.28 20.51 -3.32
C ALA A 238 -0.43 20.42 -4.69
N ASP A 239 0.21 20.96 -5.72
CA ASP A 239 -0.32 21.12 -7.08
C ASP A 239 0.00 19.91 -7.99
N ALA A 240 0.57 18.84 -7.43
CA ALA A 240 1.05 17.66 -8.15
C ALA A 240 -0.08 16.67 -8.52
N TRP A 241 -1.19 17.18 -9.06
CA TRP A 241 -2.41 16.42 -9.36
C TRP A 241 -3.17 16.99 -10.58
N SER A 242 -4.17 16.26 -11.04
CA SER A 242 -5.16 16.68 -12.03
C SER A 242 -6.48 15.94 -11.77
N LEU A 243 -7.62 16.42 -12.27
CA LEU A 243 -8.88 15.67 -12.22
C LEU A 243 -8.75 14.34 -12.97
N MET A 244 -9.36 13.25 -12.47
CA MET A 244 -9.39 11.98 -13.20
C MET A 244 -10.33 12.07 -14.43
N HIS A 245 -11.48 12.75 -14.27
CA HIS A 245 -12.44 13.07 -15.33
C HIS A 245 -12.86 14.55 -15.23
N PRO A 246 -13.05 15.26 -16.36
CA PRO A 246 -13.40 16.69 -16.34
C PRO A 246 -14.80 16.97 -15.77
N SER A 247 -15.69 15.98 -15.80
CA SER A 247 -17.07 15.99 -15.29
C SER A 247 -17.19 15.95 -13.75
N ILE A 248 -16.09 15.71 -13.03
CA ILE A 248 -16.11 15.51 -11.56
C ILE A 248 -16.70 16.71 -10.80
N PRO A 249 -16.29 17.98 -11.05
CA PRO A 249 -16.84 19.13 -10.34
C PRO A 249 -18.36 19.25 -10.50
N GLU A 250 -18.86 19.16 -11.74
CA GLU A 250 -20.30 19.25 -12.05
C GLU A 250 -21.10 18.11 -11.40
N LYS A 251 -20.59 16.86 -11.48
CA LYS A 251 -21.25 15.71 -10.85
C LYS A 251 -21.27 15.80 -9.32
N LEU A 252 -20.22 16.32 -8.69
CA LEU A 252 -20.19 16.55 -7.23
C LEU A 252 -21.10 17.71 -6.79
N GLN A 253 -21.11 18.83 -7.54
CA GLN A 253 -22.06 19.93 -7.33
C GLN A 253 -23.51 19.44 -7.46
N GLY A 254 -23.81 18.65 -8.49
CA GLY A 254 -25.11 18.04 -8.70
C GLY A 254 -25.54 17.14 -7.54
N LEU A 255 -24.64 16.32 -7.00
CA LEU A 255 -24.92 15.51 -5.81
C LEU A 255 -25.21 16.37 -4.56
N TYR A 256 -24.38 17.38 -4.30
CA TYR A 256 -24.58 18.29 -3.17
C TYR A 256 -25.93 19.00 -3.25
N ASN A 257 -26.29 19.53 -4.44
CA ASN A 257 -27.58 20.18 -4.69
C ASN A 257 -28.77 19.21 -4.56
N ASN A 258 -28.56 17.92 -4.82
CA ASN A 258 -29.54 16.85 -4.55
C ASN A 258 -29.56 16.38 -3.07
N GLY A 259 -28.89 17.10 -2.17
CA GLY A 259 -28.93 16.85 -0.72
C GLY A 259 -28.02 15.72 -0.24
N PHE A 260 -27.00 15.33 -1.01
CA PHE A 260 -26.00 14.37 -0.55
C PHE A 260 -24.92 15.05 0.30
N LYS A 261 -24.55 14.45 1.44
CA LYS A 261 -23.28 14.76 2.12
C LYS A 261 -22.15 14.15 1.30
N LEU A 262 -21.24 14.98 0.80
CA LEU A 262 -20.05 14.53 0.09
C LEU A 262 -18.95 14.15 1.09
N VAL A 263 -18.35 12.97 0.92
CA VAL A 263 -17.28 12.47 1.82
C VAL A 263 -16.12 11.86 1.03
N ILE A 264 -14.88 12.15 1.42
CA ILE A 264 -13.68 11.48 0.92
C ILE A 264 -13.08 10.60 2.02
N PHE A 265 -12.84 9.34 1.69
CA PHE A 265 -12.17 8.34 2.53
C PHE A 265 -10.92 7.85 1.80
N THR A 266 -9.72 8.24 2.25
CA THR A 266 -8.45 7.99 1.53
C THR A 266 -7.36 7.38 2.43
N ASN A 267 -6.32 6.80 1.82
CA ASN A 267 -5.53 5.68 2.37
C ASN A 267 -3.99 5.92 2.43
N GLU A 268 -3.54 7.06 2.96
CA GLU A 268 -2.17 7.63 2.85
C GLU A 268 -1.07 6.99 3.72
N SER A 269 -0.70 5.75 3.43
CA SER A 269 0.45 5.07 4.05
C SER A 269 1.79 5.83 3.99
N ASN A 270 1.97 6.80 3.08
CA ASN A 270 3.23 7.55 2.98
C ASN A 270 3.44 8.52 4.15
N ILE A 271 2.38 9.03 4.77
CA ILE A 271 2.46 9.92 5.95
C ILE A 271 3.12 9.20 7.13
N GLU A 272 2.84 7.90 7.33
CA GLU A 272 3.51 7.12 8.36
C GLU A 272 4.87 6.56 7.94
N ARG A 273 5.02 6.15 6.66
CA ARG A 273 6.27 5.58 6.14
C ARG A 273 7.41 6.60 6.11
N TRP A 274 7.14 7.85 5.73
CA TRP A 274 8.17 8.87 5.50
C TRP A 274 8.47 9.71 6.75
N LYS A 275 8.88 9.05 7.84
CA LYS A 275 9.08 9.69 9.17
C LYS A 275 9.85 11.02 9.09
N ASN A 276 11.03 11.03 8.47
CA ASN A 276 11.90 12.21 8.34
C ASN A 276 11.43 13.24 7.30
N LYS A 277 10.28 13.03 6.64
CA LYS A 277 9.63 13.93 5.67
C LYS A 277 8.12 14.02 5.88
N ARG A 278 7.63 13.76 7.10
CA ARG A 278 6.20 13.63 7.39
C ARG A 278 5.42 14.91 7.09
N GLN A 279 5.97 16.07 7.45
CA GLN A 279 5.40 17.37 7.12
C GLN A 279 5.16 17.49 5.61
N VAL A 280 6.21 17.31 4.78
CA VAL A 280 6.13 17.35 3.31
C VAL A 280 5.11 16.36 2.73
N ALA A 281 4.94 15.18 3.34
CA ALA A 281 3.93 14.19 2.93
C ALA A 281 2.49 14.63 3.27
N ILE A 282 2.31 15.33 4.41
CA ILE A 282 1.04 15.93 4.83
C ILE A 282 0.74 17.15 3.97
N ASP A 283 1.65 18.12 3.86
CA ASP A 283 1.48 19.35 3.06
C ASP A 283 1.09 19.01 1.61
N SER A 284 1.80 18.03 1.01
CA SER A 284 1.51 17.55 -0.34
C SER A 284 0.17 16.83 -0.47
N LYS A 285 -0.41 16.29 0.60
CA LYS A 285 -1.76 15.66 0.57
C LYS A 285 -2.86 16.68 0.87
N LEU A 286 -2.73 17.44 1.96
CA LEU A 286 -3.73 18.44 2.35
C LEU A 286 -3.87 19.51 1.26
N GLY A 287 -2.77 20.01 0.70
CA GLY A 287 -2.80 20.99 -0.38
C GLY A 287 -3.50 20.50 -1.66
N ARG A 288 -3.41 19.20 -2.00
CA ARG A 288 -4.20 18.59 -3.10
C ARG A 288 -5.69 18.59 -2.77
N LEU A 289 -6.04 18.17 -1.56
CA LEU A 289 -7.43 18.06 -1.10
C LEU A 289 -8.11 19.43 -1.01
N GLU A 290 -7.43 20.43 -0.44
CA GLU A 290 -7.92 21.82 -0.37
C GLU A 290 -8.06 22.44 -1.76
N SER A 291 -7.08 22.23 -2.65
CA SER A 291 -7.15 22.70 -4.04
C SER A 291 -8.29 22.01 -4.81
N PHE A 292 -8.54 20.73 -4.55
CA PHE A 292 -9.64 19.99 -5.15
C PHE A 292 -11.00 20.47 -4.64
N ILE A 293 -11.18 20.62 -3.33
CA ILE A 293 -12.42 21.14 -2.73
C ILE A 293 -12.71 22.55 -3.27
N LYS A 294 -11.68 23.40 -3.36
CA LYS A 294 -11.78 24.74 -3.95
C LYS A 294 -12.15 24.72 -5.43
N LEU A 295 -11.65 23.77 -6.22
CA LEU A 295 -12.00 23.59 -7.63
C LEU A 295 -13.44 23.08 -7.81
N VAL A 296 -13.89 22.18 -6.93
CA VAL A 296 -15.24 21.60 -6.95
C VAL A 296 -16.28 22.60 -6.44
N GLY A 297 -15.93 23.50 -5.53
CA GLY A 297 -16.77 24.64 -5.12
C GLY A 297 -17.96 24.28 -4.21
N VAL A 298 -18.06 23.05 -3.71
CA VAL A 298 -19.03 22.62 -2.69
C VAL A 298 -18.32 21.94 -1.51
N PRO A 299 -18.89 21.99 -0.28
CA PRO A 299 -18.29 21.37 0.91
C PRO A 299 -18.12 19.85 0.79
N ILE A 300 -16.93 19.34 1.12
CA ILE A 300 -16.63 17.90 1.17
C ILE A 300 -15.96 17.55 2.50
N GLN A 301 -16.51 16.58 3.22
CA GLN A 301 -15.94 16.06 4.46
C GLN A 301 -14.78 15.11 4.14
N VAL A 302 -13.60 15.27 4.74
CA VAL A 302 -12.42 14.43 4.40
C VAL A 302 -11.89 13.65 5.60
N PHE A 303 -11.51 12.39 5.35
CA PHE A 303 -10.86 11.47 6.27
C PHE A 303 -9.67 10.76 5.60
N ILE A 304 -8.54 10.67 6.31
CA ILE A 304 -7.21 10.26 5.81
C ILE A 304 -6.63 9.20 6.75
N ALA A 305 -6.59 7.94 6.32
CA ALA A 305 -6.03 6.83 7.09
C ALA A 305 -4.50 6.71 6.87
N CYS A 306 -3.72 7.35 7.75
CA CYS A 306 -2.27 7.48 7.61
C CYS A 306 -1.48 6.16 7.72
N GLY A 307 -2.08 5.09 8.26
CA GLY A 307 -1.44 3.80 8.49
C GLY A 307 -0.64 3.73 9.80
N GLN A 308 -0.39 2.50 10.25
CA GLN A 308 0.50 2.20 11.38
C GLN A 308 1.91 1.81 10.92
N SER A 309 2.89 1.98 11.81
CA SER A 309 4.26 1.48 11.60
C SER A 309 4.28 -0.06 11.55
N LYS A 310 5.23 -0.65 10.80
CA LYS A 310 5.40 -2.11 10.73
C LYS A 310 5.57 -2.72 12.12
N GLY A 311 4.92 -3.86 12.38
CA GLY A 311 4.96 -4.53 13.69
C GLY A 311 3.98 -3.97 14.72
N GLN A 312 2.98 -3.21 14.28
CA GLN A 312 1.81 -2.83 15.06
C GLN A 312 0.55 -3.54 14.49
N PRO A 313 -0.59 -3.53 15.19
CA PRO A 313 -1.84 -4.08 14.68
C PRO A 313 -2.29 -3.48 13.34
N GLU A 314 -3.29 -4.10 12.72
CA GLU A 314 -3.94 -3.49 11.55
C GLU A 314 -4.60 -2.15 11.92
N ASP A 315 -4.48 -1.18 11.02
CA ASP A 315 -5.02 0.15 11.23
C ASP A 315 -6.54 0.15 10.98
N ALA A 316 -7.34 0.25 12.06
CA ALA A 316 -8.80 0.13 12.01
C ALA A 316 -9.49 1.19 11.13
N TYR A 317 -8.82 2.32 10.85
CA TYR A 317 -9.32 3.36 9.94
C TYR A 317 -8.96 3.06 8.48
N ARG A 318 -8.00 2.17 8.20
CA ARG A 318 -7.47 1.93 6.86
C ARG A 318 -8.40 1.02 6.05
N LYS A 319 -8.91 1.52 4.92
CA LYS A 319 -9.69 0.70 3.96
C LYS A 319 -8.91 -0.58 3.61
N PRO A 320 -9.52 -1.78 3.68
CA PRO A 320 -10.98 -2.02 3.72
C PRO A 320 -11.66 -1.97 5.11
N LYS A 321 -10.97 -1.68 6.20
CA LYS A 321 -11.60 -1.56 7.53
C LYS A 321 -12.53 -0.33 7.58
N THR A 322 -13.66 -0.47 8.27
CA THR A 322 -14.77 0.51 8.29
C THR A 322 -14.55 1.71 9.22
N GLY A 323 -13.40 1.84 9.91
CA GLY A 323 -13.24 2.79 11.01
C GLY A 323 -13.43 4.26 10.63
N MET A 324 -13.05 4.68 9.41
CA MET A 324 -13.37 6.04 8.95
C MET A 324 -14.87 6.28 8.76
N TRP A 325 -15.62 5.28 8.30
CA TRP A 325 -17.07 5.37 8.14
C TRP A 325 -17.77 5.53 9.48
N HIS A 326 -17.46 4.68 10.46
CA HIS A 326 -18.08 4.79 11.79
C HIS A 326 -17.71 6.08 12.52
N VAL A 327 -16.51 6.65 12.27
CA VAL A 327 -16.18 8.00 12.74
C VAL A 327 -17.09 9.04 12.10
N MET A 328 -17.26 9.00 10.77
CA MET A 328 -18.14 9.91 10.02
C MET A 328 -19.60 9.83 10.50
N GLU A 329 -20.13 8.61 10.56
CA GLU A 329 -21.48 8.28 11.02
C GLU A 329 -21.74 8.80 12.45
N LYS A 330 -20.89 8.41 13.42
CA LYS A 330 -21.11 8.68 14.85
C LYS A 330 -20.87 10.14 15.24
N HIS A 331 -19.90 10.83 14.62
CA HIS A 331 -19.44 12.16 15.06
C HIS A 331 -19.70 13.29 14.04
N PHE A 332 -19.80 12.99 12.74
CA PHE A 332 -19.91 13.99 11.66
C PHE A 332 -21.25 13.98 10.90
N ASN A 333 -22.17 13.07 11.23
CA ASN A 333 -23.54 13.03 10.68
C ASN A 333 -24.65 13.39 11.69
N SER A 334 -24.30 13.98 12.84
CA SER A 334 -25.25 14.55 13.82
C SER A 334 -26.34 13.59 14.31
N GLY A 335 -26.07 12.28 14.33
CA GLY A 335 -27.05 11.25 14.71
C GLY A 335 -28.13 10.95 13.66
N LEU A 336 -28.08 11.55 12.46
CA LEU A 336 -28.99 11.21 11.38
C LEU A 336 -28.70 9.79 10.87
N LYS A 337 -29.74 8.95 10.85
CA LYS A 337 -29.67 7.61 10.24
C LYS A 337 -29.36 7.75 8.75
N ILE A 338 -28.35 7.00 8.30
CA ILE A 338 -27.97 6.93 6.90
C ILE A 338 -28.94 6.00 6.14
N ASP A 339 -29.35 6.45 4.97
CA ASP A 339 -30.13 5.71 3.97
C ASP A 339 -29.12 4.95 3.09
N MET A 340 -28.98 3.65 3.35
CA MET A 340 -28.02 2.79 2.65
C MET A 340 -28.42 2.47 1.21
N ASP A 341 -29.72 2.57 0.88
CA ASP A 341 -30.22 2.33 -0.48
C ASP A 341 -29.91 3.50 -1.42
N HIS A 342 -29.89 4.72 -0.89
CA HIS A 342 -29.52 5.91 -1.67
C HIS A 342 -28.04 6.31 -1.51
N SER A 343 -27.32 5.79 -0.52
CA SER A 343 -25.89 6.06 -0.31
C SER A 343 -24.99 5.12 -1.10
N PHE A 344 -23.78 5.57 -1.45
CA PHE A 344 -22.84 4.80 -2.27
C PHE A 344 -21.37 5.18 -2.04
N TYR A 345 -20.47 4.31 -2.50
CA TYR A 345 -19.03 4.52 -2.55
C TYR A 345 -18.50 4.45 -3.99
N VAL A 346 -17.51 5.28 -4.33
CA VAL A 346 -16.79 5.23 -5.62
C VAL A 346 -15.28 5.19 -5.39
N GLY A 347 -14.58 4.23 -5.98
CA GLY A 347 -13.14 4.02 -5.76
C GLY A 347 -12.48 3.18 -6.85
N ASP A 348 -11.16 3.35 -7.07
CA ASP A 348 -10.42 2.61 -8.10
C ASP A 348 -9.98 1.21 -7.63
N ALA A 349 -9.89 0.98 -6.32
CA ALA A 349 -9.46 -0.29 -5.75
C ALA A 349 -10.59 -1.33 -5.75
N ALA A 350 -11.06 -1.70 -6.94
CA ALA A 350 -12.18 -2.61 -7.18
C ALA A 350 -11.77 -4.09 -7.33
N GLY A 351 -10.50 -4.43 -7.15
CA GLY A 351 -9.99 -5.81 -7.25
C GLY A 351 -9.95 -6.36 -8.68
N ARG A 352 -10.10 -5.50 -9.70
CA ARG A 352 -9.93 -5.86 -11.11
C ARG A 352 -8.48 -6.23 -11.38
N LYS A 353 -8.23 -6.98 -12.46
CA LYS A 353 -6.93 -7.58 -12.80
C LYS A 353 -5.73 -6.62 -12.75
N ASP A 354 -5.94 -5.37 -13.14
CA ASP A 354 -4.90 -4.34 -13.25
C ASP A 354 -5.05 -3.23 -12.17
N ASP A 355 -5.99 -3.39 -11.22
CA ASP A 355 -6.15 -2.49 -10.07
C ASP A 355 -5.00 -2.64 -9.06
N HIS A 356 -4.73 -1.59 -8.30
CA HIS A 356 -3.65 -1.59 -7.33
C HIS A 356 -3.98 -2.38 -6.04
N SER A 357 -5.27 -2.54 -5.71
CA SER A 357 -5.80 -3.35 -4.61
C SER A 357 -7.32 -3.56 -4.75
N ASP A 358 -7.93 -4.26 -3.79
CA ASP A 358 -9.37 -4.48 -3.64
C ASP A 358 -9.97 -3.72 -2.43
N ALA A 359 -9.26 -2.70 -1.94
CA ALA A 359 -9.57 -2.02 -0.69
C ALA A 359 -10.86 -1.19 -0.70
N ASP A 360 -11.33 -0.74 -1.87
CA ASP A 360 -12.48 0.17 -1.99
C ASP A 360 -13.79 -0.60 -2.12
N ILE A 361 -13.81 -1.63 -2.96
CA ILE A 361 -14.97 -2.53 -3.07
C ILE A 361 -15.22 -3.22 -1.72
N LYS A 362 -14.17 -3.75 -1.06
CA LYS A 362 -14.30 -4.37 0.26
C LYS A 362 -14.68 -3.40 1.38
N PHE A 363 -14.31 -2.12 1.27
CA PHE A 363 -14.78 -1.09 2.20
C PHE A 363 -16.28 -0.84 2.02
N ALA A 364 -16.77 -0.75 0.77
CA ALA A 364 -18.19 -0.59 0.47
C ALA A 364 -19.01 -1.83 0.92
N GLU A 365 -18.54 -3.04 0.59
CA GLU A 365 -19.14 -4.32 1.00
C GLU A 365 -19.25 -4.43 2.53
N ALA A 366 -18.19 -4.12 3.27
CA ALA A 366 -18.17 -4.21 4.74
C ALA A 366 -19.08 -3.18 5.44
N ILE A 367 -19.51 -2.13 4.72
CA ILE A 367 -20.47 -1.13 5.22
C ILE A 367 -21.90 -1.43 4.74
N GLY A 368 -22.06 -2.16 3.63
CA GLY A 368 -23.33 -2.34 2.93
C GLY A 368 -23.69 -1.18 1.99
N LEU A 369 -22.69 -0.50 1.40
CA LEU A 369 -22.89 0.55 0.41
C LEU A 369 -22.93 -0.02 -1.02
N LYS A 370 -23.72 0.62 -1.89
CA LYS A 370 -23.61 0.44 -3.34
C LYS A 370 -22.23 0.92 -3.80
N PHE A 371 -21.54 0.15 -4.64
CA PHE A 371 -20.20 0.46 -5.13
C PHE A 371 -20.20 0.75 -6.63
N TYR A 372 -19.42 1.74 -7.06
CA TYR A 372 -19.18 2.06 -8.46
C TYR A 372 -17.69 2.30 -8.73
N VAL A 373 -17.23 2.02 -9.95
CA VAL A 373 -15.87 2.37 -10.39
C VAL A 373 -15.82 3.75 -11.04
N PRO A 374 -14.71 4.50 -10.98
CA PRO A 374 -14.67 5.91 -11.38
C PRO A 374 -14.90 6.10 -12.88
N GLU A 375 -14.40 5.17 -13.70
CA GLU A 375 -14.43 5.24 -15.16
C GLU A 375 -15.83 4.96 -15.75
N GLU A 376 -16.74 4.45 -14.92
CA GLU A 376 -18.16 4.28 -15.21
C GLU A 376 -18.97 5.43 -14.59
N TYR A 377 -18.77 5.71 -13.30
CA TYR A 377 -19.54 6.72 -12.56
C TYR A 377 -19.34 8.14 -13.11
N PHE A 378 -18.08 8.52 -13.37
CA PHE A 378 -17.76 9.85 -13.90
C PHE A 378 -17.83 9.93 -15.43
N LYS A 379 -18.17 8.83 -16.13
CA LYS A 379 -18.37 8.81 -17.58
C LYS A 379 -19.50 9.76 -18.01
N SER A 380 -19.12 10.79 -18.75
CA SER A 380 -19.94 11.86 -19.34
C SER A 380 -18.97 12.81 -20.03
#